data_AF-A0A0B1RVD2-F1
#
_entry.id   AF-A0A0B1RVD2-F1
#
_cell.length_a   1.000
_cell.length_b   1.000
_cell.length_c   1.000
_cell.angle_alpha   90.00
_cell.angle_beta   90.00
_cell.angle_gamma   90.00
#
_symmetry.space_group_name_H-M   'P 1'
#
loop_
_entity.id
_entity.type
_entity.pdbx_description
1 polymer ?
#
loop_
_entity_poly.entity_id
_entity_poly.type
_entity_poly.pdbx_seq_one_letter_code
_entity_poly.pdbx_strand_id
1 'polypeptide(L)'
;FQATTVFHTFHAQSKEAYKWLQELKAKCPTQDPQIVEEKEEMLPGYEDVNMGSFDISEERSAAIAKNFEHLRHRVRREGLMDSSYLFYIQKVFESLLFIALAVFLQLKGWYVLPAFLMGLAWQQLGWLVHDFTHNQLFKDHWHNDLASYFVGNLLQGFSSGGWKEQHNIHHAATNVVGRDGDLDLMPFWATVVQDLK
;
A
#
# COMPACT_ATOMS: atom_id res chain seq x y z
N PHE A 1 -5.92 -18.84 8.95
CA PHE A 1 -4.94 -18.02 9.71
C PHE A 1 -5.67 -17.35 10.86
N GLN A 2 -5.29 -17.55 12.12
CA GLN A 2 -6.01 -16.94 13.25
C GLN A 2 -5.54 -15.50 13.47
N ALA A 3 -6.43 -14.53 13.22
CA ALA A 3 -6.18 -13.10 13.45
C ALA A 3 -5.71 -12.81 14.90
N THR A 4 -6.12 -13.64 15.86
CA THR A 4 -5.72 -13.62 17.26
C THR A 4 -4.20 -13.70 17.43
N THR A 5 -3.52 -14.64 16.77
CA THR A 5 -2.08 -14.86 16.90
C THR A 5 -1.27 -13.66 16.40
N VAL A 6 -1.71 -13.03 15.31
CA VAL A 6 -1.08 -11.83 14.76
C VAL A 6 -1.29 -10.63 15.67
N PHE A 7 -2.51 -10.42 16.16
CA PHE A 7 -2.79 -9.35 17.12
C PHE A 7 -1.86 -9.46 18.33
N HIS A 8 -1.76 -10.65 18.94
CA HIS A 8 -0.87 -10.86 20.08
C HIS A 8 0.59 -10.62 19.72
N THR A 9 1.04 -11.04 18.54
CA THR A 9 2.43 -10.86 18.09
C THR A 9 2.81 -9.37 17.96
N PHE A 10 1.95 -8.55 17.35
CA PHE A 10 2.26 -7.13 17.15
C PHE A 10 1.93 -6.24 18.35
N HIS A 11 1.02 -6.68 19.22
CA HIS A 11 0.51 -5.85 20.31
C HIS A 11 0.81 -6.39 21.71
N ALA A 12 1.59 -7.47 21.85
CA ALA A 12 1.95 -8.10 23.14
C ALA A 12 2.32 -7.11 24.25
N GLN A 13 2.99 -6.01 23.90
CA GLN A 13 3.49 -5.02 24.87
C GLN A 13 2.64 -3.73 24.94
N SER A 14 1.59 -3.60 24.14
CA SER A 14 0.75 -2.40 24.08
C SER A 14 -0.48 -2.51 24.98
N LYS A 15 -0.40 -1.95 26.20
CA LYS A 15 -1.55 -1.87 27.13
C LYS A 15 -2.75 -1.16 26.51
N GLU A 16 -2.49 -0.16 25.68
CA GLU A 16 -3.53 0.61 24.98
C GLU A 16 -4.23 -0.23 23.92
N ALA A 17 -3.51 -1.04 23.14
CA ALA A 17 -4.11 -1.93 22.15
C ALA A 17 -5.01 -2.98 22.80
N TYR A 18 -4.59 -3.56 23.93
CA TYR A 18 -5.44 -4.48 24.70
C TYR A 18 -6.66 -3.78 25.33
N LYS A 19 -6.51 -2.54 25.77
CA LYS A 19 -7.63 -1.72 26.24
C LYS A 19 -8.64 -1.47 25.11
N TRP A 20 -8.18 -1.09 23.92
CA TRP A 20 -9.03 -0.94 22.75
C TRP A 20 -9.69 -2.24 22.34
N LEU A 21 -8.99 -3.38 22.39
CA LEU A 21 -9.60 -4.69 22.14
C LEU A 21 -10.74 -4.99 23.13
N GLN A 22 -10.55 -4.67 24.42
CA GLN A 22 -11.59 -4.82 25.43
C GLN A 22 -12.76 -3.87 25.20
N GLU A 23 -12.49 -2.60 24.87
CA GLU A 23 -13.52 -1.60 24.58
C GLU A 23 -14.31 -1.96 23.31
N LEU A 24 -13.64 -2.44 22.27
CA LEU A 24 -14.27 -2.95 21.05
C LEU A 24 -15.16 -4.15 21.36
N LYS A 25 -14.68 -5.13 22.13
CA LYS A 25 -15.51 -6.26 22.59
C LYS A 25 -16.74 -5.79 23.38
N ALA A 26 -16.58 -4.80 24.24
CA ALA A 26 -17.67 -4.26 25.05
C ALA A 26 -18.71 -3.48 24.24
N LYS A 27 -18.29 -2.78 23.17
CA LYS A 27 -19.13 -1.93 22.34
C LYS A 27 -19.59 -2.57 21.03
N CYS A 28 -19.06 -3.74 20.67
CA CYS A 28 -19.43 -4.43 19.44
C CYS A 28 -20.91 -4.87 19.51
N PRO A 29 -21.77 -4.44 18.57
CA PRO A 29 -23.17 -4.86 18.55
C PRO A 29 -23.35 -6.38 18.42
N THR A 30 -22.33 -7.06 17.88
CA THR A 30 -22.22 -8.52 17.75
C THR A 30 -21.18 -9.03 18.74
N GLN A 31 -21.55 -9.13 20.02
CA GLN A 31 -20.70 -9.75 21.05
C GLN A 31 -20.53 -11.27 20.86
N ASP A 32 -21.45 -11.88 20.12
CA ASP A 32 -21.42 -13.28 19.74
C ASP A 32 -21.89 -13.37 18.29
N PRO A 33 -21.09 -12.87 17.31
CA PRO A 33 -21.41 -13.19 15.94
C PRO A 33 -21.33 -14.72 15.88
N GLN A 34 -22.39 -15.39 15.42
CA GLN A 34 -22.18 -16.70 14.83
C GLN A 34 -21.27 -16.46 13.64
N ILE A 35 -19.95 -16.50 13.89
CA ILE A 35 -18.94 -16.62 12.87
C ILE A 35 -19.22 -18.01 12.35
N VAL A 36 -20.10 -18.09 11.35
CA VAL A 36 -20.09 -19.23 10.46
C VAL A 36 -18.66 -19.25 9.97
N GLU A 37 -17.86 -20.19 10.46
CA GLU A 37 -16.66 -20.59 9.76
C GLU A 37 -17.17 -21.12 8.41
N GLU A 38 -17.42 -20.20 7.48
CA GLU A 38 -17.27 -20.54 6.09
C GLU A 38 -15.83 -20.99 6.01
N LYS A 39 -15.65 -22.31 5.99
CA LYS A 39 -14.43 -22.89 5.48
C LYS A 39 -14.29 -22.27 4.11
N GLU A 40 -13.42 -21.29 4.04
CA GLU A 40 -13.02 -20.72 2.77
C GLU A 40 -12.53 -21.91 1.96
N GLU A 41 -13.32 -22.32 0.97
CA GLU A 41 -12.91 -23.38 0.07
C GLU A 41 -11.66 -22.85 -0.62
N MET A 42 -10.51 -23.35 -0.16
CA MET A 42 -9.23 -23.06 -0.78
C MET A 42 -9.41 -23.35 -2.26
N LEU A 43 -9.08 -22.37 -3.11
CA LEU A 43 -9.14 -22.55 -4.55
C LEU A 43 -8.37 -23.84 -4.90
N PRO A 44 -8.96 -24.78 -5.64
CA PRO A 44 -8.31 -26.04 -5.98
C PRO A 44 -6.94 -25.75 -6.60
N GLY A 45 -5.87 -26.28 -5.98
CA GLY A 45 -4.48 -26.04 -6.40
C GLY A 45 -3.72 -24.93 -5.65
N TYR A 46 -4.32 -24.25 -4.67
CA TYR A 46 -3.67 -23.23 -3.81
C TYR A 46 -3.45 -23.66 -2.36
N GLU A 47 -3.66 -24.95 -2.07
CA GLU A 47 -3.60 -25.54 -0.72
C GLU A 47 -2.25 -25.33 0.00
N ASP A 48 -1.16 -25.17 -0.76
CA ASP A 48 0.22 -25.06 -0.26
C ASP A 48 0.90 -23.70 -0.51
N VAL A 49 0.19 -22.70 -1.06
CA VAL A 49 0.83 -21.44 -1.47
C VAL A 49 0.85 -20.44 -0.32
N ASN A 50 1.94 -20.49 0.44
CA ASN A 50 2.51 -19.36 1.18
C ASN A 50 1.74 -18.83 2.40
N MET A 51 1.00 -19.69 3.10
CA MET A 51 0.60 -19.42 4.49
C MET A 51 1.61 -20.08 5.43
N GLY A 52 2.72 -19.39 5.71
CA GLY A 52 3.73 -19.91 6.64
C GLY A 52 3.10 -20.34 7.97
N SER A 53 3.51 -21.49 8.50
CA SER A 53 3.06 -21.93 9.82
C SER A 53 3.67 -21.03 10.90
N PHE A 54 2.83 -20.26 11.58
CA PHE A 54 3.24 -19.36 12.66
C PHE A 54 3.36 -20.13 13.99
N ASP A 55 4.21 -21.16 14.01
CA ASP A 55 4.52 -21.94 15.21
C ASP A 55 5.71 -21.30 15.96
N ILE A 56 5.45 -20.12 16.55
CA ILE A 56 6.44 -19.39 17.35
C ILE A 56 6.03 -19.38 18.82
N SER A 57 6.96 -19.76 19.71
CA SER A 57 6.76 -19.66 21.16
C SER A 57 6.46 -18.23 21.59
N GLU A 58 5.67 -18.04 22.65
CA GLU A 58 5.37 -16.73 23.23
C GLU A 58 6.65 -15.93 23.56
N GLU A 59 7.69 -16.57 24.09
CA GLU A 59 8.97 -15.93 24.40
C GLU A 59 9.62 -15.33 23.16
N ARG A 60 9.69 -16.11 22.06
CA ARG A 60 10.21 -15.65 20.76
C ARG A 60 9.36 -14.50 20.19
N SER A 61 8.04 -14.58 20.30
CA SER A 61 7.13 -13.51 19.85
C SER A 61 7.38 -12.21 20.63
N ALA A 62 7.51 -12.30 21.96
CA ALA A 62 7.82 -11.15 22.80
C ALA A 62 9.20 -10.53 22.49
N ALA A 63 10.21 -11.36 22.19
CA ALA A 63 11.53 -10.91 21.78
C ALA A 63 11.49 -10.17 20.42
N ILE A 64 10.74 -10.69 19.45
CA ILE A 64 10.53 -10.04 18.14
C ILE A 64 9.86 -8.68 18.34
N ALA A 65 8.77 -8.61 19.11
CA ALA A 65 8.07 -7.36 19.40
C ALA A 65 9.00 -6.31 20.03
N LYS A 66 9.83 -6.72 21.00
CA LYS A 66 10.83 -5.82 21.62
C LYS A 66 11.86 -5.31 20.61
N ASN A 67 12.36 -6.18 19.73
CA ASN A 67 13.32 -5.79 18.70
C ASN A 67 12.70 -4.80 17.69
N PHE A 68 11.45 -5.02 17.28
CA PHE A 68 10.72 -4.08 16.44
C PHE A 68 10.51 -2.73 17.11
N GLU A 69 10.23 -2.70 18.42
CA GLU A 69 10.10 -1.45 19.16
C GLU A 69 11.42 -0.67 19.20
N HIS A 70 12.54 -1.35 19.48
CA HIS A 70 13.87 -0.76 19.45
C HIS A 70 14.21 -0.20 18.05
N LEU A 71 13.89 -0.95 16.98
CA LEU A 71 14.06 -0.49 15.61
C LEU A 71 13.21 0.75 15.33
N ARG A 72 11.93 0.73 15.70
CA ARG A 72 10.99 1.86 15.52
C ARG A 72 11.50 3.12 16.19
N HIS A 73 11.96 3.02 17.44
CA HIS A 73 12.55 4.16 18.16
C HIS A 73 13.81 4.68 17.48
N ARG A 74 14.68 3.78 17.00
CA ARG A 74 15.88 4.16 16.27
C ARG A 74 15.55 4.90 14.97
N VAL A 75 14.68 4.34 14.14
CA VAL A 75 14.22 4.92 12.85
C VAL A 75 13.62 6.31 13.07
N ARG A 76 12.77 6.49 14.09
CA ARG A 76 12.20 7.80 14.44
C ARG A 76 13.25 8.80 14.91
N ARG A 77 14.18 8.38 15.77
CA ARG A 77 15.26 9.25 16.29
C ARG A 77 16.22 9.69 15.18
N GLU A 78 16.44 8.84 14.19
CA GLU A 78 17.25 9.17 13.01
C GLU A 78 16.51 10.07 12.01
N GLY A 79 15.25 10.45 12.27
CA GLY A 79 14.45 11.31 11.40
C GLY A 79 14.01 10.63 10.10
N LEU A 80 14.14 9.31 9.99
CA LEU A 80 13.79 8.57 8.76
C LEU A 80 12.27 8.50 8.51
N MET A 81 11.46 8.92 9.47
CA MET A 81 10.01 9.08 9.33
C MET A 81 9.60 10.53 9.06
N ASP A 82 10.54 11.48 9.05
CA ASP A 82 10.27 12.88 8.78
C ASP A 82 10.31 13.14 7.27
N SER A 83 9.27 13.80 6.76
CA SER A 83 9.14 14.06 5.33
C SER A 83 10.05 15.21 4.87
N SER A 84 10.61 15.07 3.67
CA SER A 84 11.42 16.12 3.04
C SER A 84 10.60 16.93 2.04
N TYR A 85 10.01 18.04 2.48
CA TYR A 85 9.23 18.92 1.60
C TYR A 85 9.99 19.38 0.36
N LEU A 86 11.29 19.69 0.52
CA LEU A 86 12.12 20.15 -0.59
C LEU A 86 12.28 19.07 -1.67
N PHE A 87 12.43 17.80 -1.26
CA PHE A 87 12.50 16.68 -2.19
C PHE A 87 11.23 16.58 -3.04
N TYR A 88 10.05 16.61 -2.40
CA TYR A 88 8.78 16.51 -3.13
C TYR A 88 8.53 17.72 -4.05
N ILE A 89 8.86 18.94 -3.59
CA ILE A 89 8.80 20.14 -4.42
C ILE A 89 9.69 19.98 -5.67
N GLN A 90 10.95 19.57 -5.47
CA GLN A 90 11.88 19.33 -6.58
C GLN A 90 11.34 18.30 -7.57
N LYS A 91 10.75 17.20 -7.08
CA LYS A 91 10.19 16.15 -7.94
C LYS A 91 8.98 16.59 -8.75
N VAL A 92 8.12 17.43 -8.18
CA VAL A 92 7.01 18.04 -8.92
C VAL A 92 7.54 18.97 -10.01
N PHE A 93 8.49 19.84 -9.69
CA PHE A 93 9.10 20.74 -10.68
C PHE A 93 9.85 19.99 -11.78
N GLU A 94 10.61 18.95 -11.44
CA GLU A 94 11.29 18.06 -12.39
C GLU A 94 10.28 17.44 -13.37
N SER A 95 9.17 16.92 -12.86
CA SER A 95 8.11 16.30 -13.67
C SER A 95 7.46 17.32 -14.62
N LEU A 96 7.14 18.52 -14.13
CA LEU A 96 6.58 19.60 -14.95
C LEU A 96 7.56 20.07 -16.02
N LEU A 97 8.85 20.14 -15.70
CA LEU A 97 9.89 20.50 -16.66
C LEU A 97 10.00 19.45 -17.77
N PHE A 98 9.95 18.16 -17.44
CA PHE A 98 9.93 17.09 -18.45
C PHE A 98 8.70 17.19 -19.36
N ILE A 99 7.51 17.44 -18.81
CA ILE A 99 6.29 17.66 -19.61
C ILE A 99 6.47 18.85 -20.55
N ALA A 100 6.92 19.99 -20.04
CA ALA A 100 7.10 21.20 -20.83
C ALA A 100 8.12 21.00 -21.96
N LEU A 101 9.25 20.36 -21.67
CA LEU A 101 10.29 20.08 -22.66
C LEU A 101 9.81 19.05 -23.70
N ALA A 102 9.09 18.02 -23.28
CA ALA A 102 8.48 17.04 -24.18
C ALA A 102 7.52 17.74 -25.16
N VAL A 103 6.59 18.56 -24.66
CA VAL A 103 5.65 19.31 -25.52
C VAL A 103 6.40 20.26 -26.46
N PHE A 104 7.38 21.00 -25.96
CA PHE A 104 8.17 21.91 -26.79
C PHE A 104 8.90 21.18 -27.93
N LEU A 105 9.60 20.09 -27.64
CA LEU A 105 10.33 19.31 -28.64
C LEU A 105 9.38 18.65 -29.66
N GLN A 106 8.23 18.18 -29.20
CA GLN A 106 7.18 17.65 -30.06
C GLN A 106 6.70 18.69 -31.08
N LEU A 107 6.48 19.94 -30.62
CA LEU A 107 6.10 21.06 -31.50
C LEU A 107 7.21 21.47 -32.48
N LYS A 108 8.47 21.10 -32.22
CA LYS A 108 9.61 21.30 -33.13
C LYS A 108 9.81 20.14 -34.12
N GLY A 109 8.92 19.15 -34.13
CA GLY A 109 8.96 18.02 -35.07
C GLY A 109 9.84 16.85 -34.61
N TRP A 110 10.22 16.81 -33.33
CA TRP A 110 10.85 15.63 -32.73
C TRP A 110 9.76 14.68 -32.22
N TYR A 111 10.02 13.37 -32.19
CA TYR A 111 9.01 12.38 -31.76
C TYR A 111 9.53 11.42 -30.69
N VAL A 112 10.73 10.86 -30.87
CA VAL A 112 11.27 9.84 -29.94
C VAL A 112 11.68 10.45 -28.60
N LEU A 113 12.49 11.51 -28.62
CA LEU A 113 12.96 12.19 -27.41
C LEU A 113 11.82 12.76 -26.55
N PRO A 114 10.83 13.50 -27.10
CA PRO A 114 9.71 13.99 -26.29
C PRO A 114 8.84 12.85 -25.74
N ALA A 115 8.63 11.75 -26.47
CA ALA A 115 7.92 10.60 -25.94
C ALA A 115 8.64 9.97 -24.73
N PHE A 116 9.97 9.84 -24.80
CA PHE A 116 10.77 9.37 -23.67
C PHE A 116 10.68 10.30 -22.46
N LEU A 117 10.80 11.61 -22.65
CA LEU A 117 10.66 12.60 -21.58
C LEU A 117 9.26 12.58 -20.95
N MET A 118 8.21 12.43 -21.77
CA MET A 118 6.85 12.29 -21.27
C MET A 118 6.68 11.01 -20.43
N GLY A 119 7.28 9.89 -20.86
CA GLY A 119 7.30 8.65 -20.10
C GLY A 119 7.98 8.80 -18.74
N LEU A 120 9.12 9.49 -18.68
CA LEU A 120 9.79 9.82 -17.41
C LEU A 120 8.92 10.70 -16.52
N ALA A 121 8.26 11.71 -17.09
CA ALA A 121 7.37 12.57 -16.33
C ALA A 121 6.22 11.78 -15.70
N TRP A 122 5.54 10.92 -16.47
CA TRP A 122 4.44 10.10 -15.94
C TRP A 122 4.92 9.05 -14.93
N GLN A 123 6.10 8.46 -15.11
CA GLN A 123 6.67 7.59 -14.10
C GLN A 123 6.87 8.36 -12.78
N GLN A 124 7.49 9.55 -12.80
CA GLN A 124 7.70 10.34 -11.58
C GLN A 124 6.39 10.78 -10.93
N LEU A 125 5.41 11.22 -11.73
CA LEU A 125 4.08 11.59 -11.22
C LEU A 125 3.39 10.39 -10.53
N GLY A 126 3.53 9.18 -11.09
CA GLY A 126 2.97 7.96 -10.48
C GLY A 126 3.53 7.69 -9.09
N TRP A 127 4.85 7.82 -8.90
CA TRP A 127 5.47 7.70 -7.58
C TRP A 127 5.02 8.79 -6.61
N LEU A 128 4.88 10.03 -7.09
CA LEU A 128 4.35 11.11 -6.25
C LEU A 128 2.92 10.82 -5.78
N VAL A 129 2.04 10.30 -6.65
CA VAL A 129 0.69 9.89 -6.23
C VAL A 129 0.74 8.77 -5.20
N HIS A 130 1.55 7.75 -5.43
CA HIS A 130 1.74 6.65 -4.48
C HIS A 130 2.15 7.18 -3.09
N ASP A 131 3.17 8.04 -3.04
CA ASP A 131 3.69 8.55 -1.78
C ASP A 131 2.67 9.44 -1.03
N PHE A 132 1.95 10.28 -1.77
CA PHE A 132 0.92 11.14 -1.18
C PHE A 132 -0.26 10.32 -0.67
N THR A 133 -0.76 9.36 -1.43
CA THR A 133 -1.87 8.50 -0.98
C THR A 133 -1.50 7.62 0.23
N HIS A 134 -0.21 7.34 0.42
CA HIS A 134 0.37 6.72 1.63
C HIS A 134 0.71 7.71 2.75
N ASN A 135 0.32 8.97 2.64
CA ASN A 135 0.51 10.03 3.62
C ASN A 135 1.99 10.33 3.96
N GLN A 136 2.90 10.18 2.99
CA GLN A 136 4.34 10.33 3.24
C GLN A 136 4.79 11.79 3.33
N LEU A 137 4.05 12.75 2.73
CA LEU A 137 4.47 14.16 2.70
C LEU A 137 3.94 14.95 3.89
N PHE A 138 2.62 15.01 4.07
CA PHE A 138 2.01 15.79 5.15
C PHE A 138 1.61 14.90 6.33
N LYS A 139 1.58 15.48 7.54
CA LYS A 139 1.03 14.78 8.71
C LYS A 139 -0.50 14.67 8.65
N ASP A 140 -1.14 15.59 7.96
CA ASP A 140 -2.60 15.63 7.79
C ASP A 140 -2.98 14.96 6.47
N HIS A 141 -3.88 13.98 6.57
CA HIS A 141 -4.34 13.17 5.45
C HIS A 141 -5.04 14.03 4.39
N TRP A 142 -5.75 15.09 4.79
CA TRP A 142 -6.45 15.97 3.86
C TRP A 142 -5.50 16.65 2.87
N HIS A 143 -4.36 17.13 3.36
CA HIS A 143 -3.36 17.81 2.53
C HIS A 143 -2.69 16.84 1.55
N ASN A 144 -2.47 15.60 1.97
CA ASN A 144 -1.96 14.54 1.10
C ASN A 144 -2.95 14.17 0.00
N ASP A 145 -4.24 13.99 0.34
CA ASP A 145 -5.28 13.69 -0.65
C ASP A 145 -5.41 14.82 -1.68
N LEU A 146 -5.35 16.09 -1.25
CA LEU A 146 -5.37 17.22 -2.18
C LEU A 146 -4.15 17.21 -3.12
N ALA A 147 -2.96 16.91 -2.60
CA ALA A 147 -1.76 16.78 -3.40
C ALA A 147 -1.85 15.60 -4.39
N SER A 148 -2.42 14.46 -3.98
CA SER A 148 -2.64 13.32 -4.87
C SER A 148 -3.67 13.63 -5.95
N TYR A 149 -4.74 14.39 -5.66
CA TYR A 149 -5.69 14.83 -6.68
C TYR A 149 -5.05 15.77 -7.70
N PHE A 150 -4.20 16.69 -7.24
CA PHE A 150 -3.48 17.57 -8.16
C PHE A 150 -2.53 16.79 -9.08
N VAL A 151 -1.69 15.91 -8.53
CA VAL A 151 -0.72 15.16 -9.34
C VAL A 151 -1.40 14.06 -10.17
N GLY A 152 -2.25 13.24 -9.58
CA GLY A 152 -2.89 12.10 -10.24
C GLY A 152 -4.01 12.51 -11.17
N ASN A 153 -4.98 13.28 -10.69
CA ASN A 153 -6.17 13.59 -11.47
C ASN A 153 -5.89 14.66 -12.53
N LEU A 154 -5.22 15.76 -12.16
CA LEU A 154 -4.99 16.86 -13.10
C LEU A 154 -3.78 16.61 -14.01
N LEU A 155 -2.61 16.25 -13.47
CA LEU A 155 -1.40 16.14 -14.29
C LEU A 155 -1.28 14.80 -15.02
N GLN A 156 -1.71 13.70 -14.40
CA GLN A 156 -1.58 12.36 -14.98
C GLN A 156 -2.89 11.84 -15.62
N GLY A 157 -4.05 12.35 -15.20
CA GLY A 157 -5.35 12.07 -15.82
C GLY A 157 -6.09 10.83 -15.29
N PHE A 158 -5.75 10.33 -14.10
CA PHE A 158 -6.45 9.19 -13.48
C PHE A 158 -6.98 9.51 -12.08
N SER A 159 -7.97 8.76 -11.62
CA SER A 159 -8.52 8.92 -10.26
C SER A 159 -7.54 8.38 -9.22
N SER A 160 -6.79 9.27 -8.56
CA SER A 160 -5.90 8.87 -7.45
C SER A 160 -6.66 8.23 -6.28
N GLY A 161 -7.92 8.63 -6.04
CA GLY A 161 -8.77 7.99 -5.02
C GLY A 161 -9.18 6.57 -5.39
N GLY A 162 -9.54 6.34 -6.66
CA GLY A 162 -9.83 4.98 -7.15
C GLY A 162 -8.60 4.07 -7.12
N TRP A 163 -7.45 4.62 -7.50
CA TRP A 163 -6.17 3.92 -7.39
C TRP A 163 -5.82 3.60 -5.93
N LYS A 164 -6.01 4.56 -5.00
CA LYS A 164 -5.78 4.36 -3.56
C LYS A 164 -6.62 3.22 -3.00
N GLU A 165 -7.89 3.13 -3.41
CA GLU A 165 -8.78 2.04 -2.99
C GLU A 165 -8.28 0.68 -3.47
N GLN A 166 -8.02 0.53 -4.78
CA GLN A 166 -7.49 -0.71 -5.36
C GLN A 166 -6.15 -1.10 -4.73
N HIS A 167 -5.27 -0.13 -4.56
CA HIS A 167 -3.95 -0.34 -3.99
C HIS A 167 -4.00 -0.74 -2.50
N ASN A 168 -4.96 -0.22 -1.73
CA ASN A 168 -5.18 -0.66 -0.35
C ASN A 168 -5.65 -2.12 -0.28
N ILE A 169 -6.50 -2.55 -1.22
CA ILE A 169 -6.92 -3.96 -1.33
C ILE A 169 -5.71 -4.83 -1.65
N HIS A 170 -4.88 -4.40 -2.60
CA HIS A 170 -3.61 -5.08 -2.91
C HIS A 170 -2.73 -5.22 -1.67
N HIS A 171 -2.52 -4.17 -0.87
CA HIS A 171 -1.72 -4.27 0.37
C HIS A 171 -2.36 -5.15 1.45
N ALA A 172 -3.68 -5.22 1.49
CA ALA A 172 -4.39 -6.07 2.44
C ALA A 172 -4.31 -7.57 2.09
N ALA A 173 -4.22 -7.90 0.79
CA ALA A 173 -4.25 -9.27 0.28
C ALA A 173 -3.22 -9.51 -0.82
N THR A 174 -1.99 -9.02 -0.64
CA THR A 174 -0.96 -8.99 -1.69
C THR A 174 -0.66 -10.36 -2.28
N ASN A 175 -0.74 -10.47 -3.60
CA ASN A 175 -0.54 -11.70 -4.36
C ASN A 175 -1.45 -12.86 -3.93
N VAL A 176 -2.62 -12.56 -3.36
CA VAL A 176 -3.62 -13.59 -3.01
C VAL A 176 -4.64 -13.69 -4.13
N VAL A 177 -4.64 -14.83 -4.81
CA VAL A 177 -5.53 -15.11 -5.95
C VAL A 177 -7.00 -14.98 -5.54
N GLY A 178 -7.77 -14.29 -6.39
CA GLY A 178 -9.20 -14.02 -6.15
C GLY A 178 -9.49 -12.91 -5.14
N ARG A 179 -8.46 -12.33 -4.51
CA ARG A 179 -8.60 -11.18 -3.57
C ARG A 179 -7.80 -9.97 -4.01
N ASP A 180 -6.61 -10.20 -4.55
CA ASP A 180 -5.78 -9.16 -5.16
C ASP A 180 -6.24 -8.92 -6.60
N GLY A 181 -6.89 -7.78 -6.83
CA GLY A 181 -7.32 -7.38 -8.17
C GLY A 181 -6.15 -7.17 -9.13
N ASP A 182 -4.94 -6.90 -8.63
CA ASP A 182 -3.76 -6.65 -9.47
C ASP A 182 -3.28 -7.92 -10.19
N LEU A 183 -3.77 -9.11 -9.80
CA LEU A 183 -3.49 -10.37 -10.49
C LEU A 183 -4.42 -10.63 -11.69
N ASP A 184 -5.59 -9.98 -11.75
CA ASP A 184 -6.56 -10.17 -12.82
C ASP A 184 -6.20 -9.32 -14.04
N LEU A 185 -5.28 -9.84 -14.85
CA LEU A 185 -4.79 -9.20 -16.07
C LEU A 185 -5.46 -9.76 -17.34
N MET A 186 -6.51 -10.56 -17.19
CA MET A 186 -7.24 -11.13 -18.31
C MET A 186 -8.02 -10.05 -19.08
N PRO A 187 -8.15 -10.17 -20.42
CA PRO A 187 -7.75 -11.30 -21.26
C PRO A 187 -6.31 -11.19 -21.80
N PHE A 188 -5.50 -10.24 -21.34
CA PHE A 188 -4.19 -9.97 -21.94
C PHE A 188 -3.10 -10.90 -21.42
N TRP A 189 -3.09 -11.20 -20.12
CA TRP A 189 -2.07 -12.02 -19.47
C TRP A 189 -2.69 -12.90 -18.40
N ALA A 190 -2.43 -14.20 -18.46
CA ALA A 190 -2.72 -15.13 -17.38
C ALA A 190 -1.58 -15.09 -16.36
N THR A 191 -1.86 -14.72 -15.11
CA THR A 191 -0.88 -14.72 -14.01
C THR A 191 -0.98 -15.96 -13.13
N VAL A 192 -2.10 -16.68 -13.22
CA VAL A 192 -2.36 -17.93 -12.50
C VAL A 192 -2.76 -19.05 -13.45
N VAL A 193 -2.43 -20.28 -13.09
CA VAL A 193 -2.64 -21.46 -13.94
C VAL A 193 -4.13 -21.67 -14.30
N GLN A 194 -5.05 -21.27 -13.41
CA GLN A 194 -6.48 -21.41 -13.67
C GLN A 194 -7.00 -20.55 -14.83
N ASP A 195 -6.29 -19.49 -15.21
CA ASP A 195 -6.68 -18.58 -16.29
C ASP A 195 -6.33 -19.12 -17.69
N LEU A 196 -5.53 -20.18 -17.78
CA LEU A 196 -5.07 -20.80 -19.02
C LEU A 196 -6.08 -21.76 -19.67
N LYS A 197 -7.36 -21.71 -19.26
CA LYS A 197 -8.41 -22.62 -19.71
C LYS A 197 -8.91 -22.34 -21.14
#